data_AF-A0A212DBN8-F1
#
_entry.id   AF-A0A212DBN8-F1
#
_cell.length_a   1.000
_cell.length_b   1.000
_cell.length_c   1.000
_cell.angle_alpha   90.00
_cell.angle_beta   90.00
_cell.angle_gamma   90.00
#
_symmetry.space_group_name_H-M   'P 1'
#
loop_
_entity.id
_entity.type
_entity.pdbx_description
1 polymer ?
#
loop_
_entity_poly.entity_id
_entity_poly.type
_entity_poly.pdbx_seq_one_letter_code
_entity_poly.pdbx_strand_id
1 'polypeptide(L)'
;MRTTGRGSSGPRTRRTTVTSRARQGLADGGRRGSVRHAELANCVEGGRICRVQQRRGMIVNSLSLCYHNKLILAPMVRVGTLPMRLLALDYGADIVYCEELIDLKMLQCKRVVNEALSTVDFVAPDDRVVFRTCEREQNKVVFQMGGMGAALLSDPDKIEKILSTLVKGTHRPVTCKIRILPSLEDTLSLVKRIERTGIAAIAVHGRKREERPQHPVSCEAIKAIAETLSIPVIANGGSHDHIQGYLDIEDFRRATAASSVMVARAAMWNPSIFLKEGPRPLEEVMQKYIRYAVQYDNHYTNTKYCLCQMLREQLESPQGRLLHAAQSSQEICEAFGLGAFYEETTRELDARRAKLLARSPEEAEGPVEDTSGIIKMAIKFDRVGQGQSSGLTGPASWLVQRPLDRLFCSVVTVAEQKYQSTLWDKSKKLAEQAAAIVCLRSQGLPEGRLGEESPSLHKRKREALDQDPGDPRTQEPAMPGELCKKPFVALASGQESPLEGWMAVGAEHQPDAIGQFSAPAGQELRGSGLGQQPGARAEGCPECPISLSGSKQRS
;
A
#
# COMPACT_ATOMS: atom_id res chain seq x y z
N MET A 1 -25.03 15.64 68.73
CA MET A 1 -26.17 15.12 67.93
C MET A 1 -26.08 15.65 66.50
N ARG A 2 -26.98 15.20 65.62
CA ARG A 2 -27.39 15.75 64.31
C ARG A 2 -27.48 17.31 64.31
N THR A 3 -27.37 18.08 63.20
CA THR A 3 -27.15 17.83 61.74
C THR A 3 -26.88 19.16 60.99
N THR A 4 -26.39 19.08 59.73
CA THR A 4 -26.67 19.99 58.56
C THR A 4 -26.51 21.52 58.65
N GLY A 5 -25.90 22.12 57.60
CA GLY A 5 -26.57 23.23 56.88
C GLY A 5 -25.74 24.44 56.41
N ARG A 6 -25.62 24.60 55.08
CA ARG A 6 -25.28 25.79 54.26
C ARG A 6 -25.30 27.19 54.93
N GLY A 7 -24.34 28.06 54.59
CA GLY A 7 -24.48 29.53 54.73
C GLY A 7 -23.22 30.36 54.41
N SER A 8 -23.30 31.27 53.43
CA SER A 8 -22.19 32.13 52.93
C SER A 8 -22.06 33.49 53.63
N SER A 9 -20.84 34.04 53.80
CA SER A 9 -20.50 35.46 53.41
C SER A 9 -19.09 36.00 53.80
N GLY A 10 -18.21 36.20 52.81
CA GLY A 10 -17.13 37.24 52.76
C GLY A 10 -15.99 37.26 53.82
N PRO A 11 -15.07 38.25 53.79
CA PRO A 11 -14.90 39.34 52.79
C PRO A 11 -13.45 39.66 52.29
N ARG A 12 -13.36 40.25 51.08
CA ARG A 12 -12.39 41.28 50.59
C ARG A 12 -10.85 41.04 50.52
N THR A 13 -10.34 41.08 49.27
CA THR A 13 -9.28 41.99 48.74
C THR A 13 -9.38 41.95 47.20
N ARG A 14 -9.70 42.98 46.38
CA ARG A 14 -9.37 44.43 46.25
C ARG A 14 -8.10 44.74 45.42
N ARG A 15 -8.25 44.80 44.07
CA ARG A 15 -7.57 45.68 43.06
C ARG A 15 -7.58 45.03 41.66
N THR A 16 -7.68 45.70 40.50
CA THR A 16 -8.28 47.00 40.08
C THR A 16 -8.31 47.02 38.54
N THR A 17 -9.37 47.56 37.94
CA THR A 17 -9.46 47.94 36.50
C THR A 17 -10.27 49.24 36.39
N VAL A 18 -9.98 50.10 35.39
CA VAL A 18 -10.95 51.03 34.73
C VAL A 18 -10.29 51.87 33.60
N THR A 19 -10.87 51.72 32.40
CA THR A 19 -10.98 52.60 31.21
C THR A 19 -9.95 53.68 30.82
N SER A 20 -9.43 53.51 29.60
CA SER A 20 -9.36 54.46 28.45
C SER A 20 -9.85 55.92 28.53
N ARG A 21 -9.19 56.77 27.71
CA ARG A 21 -9.80 57.89 26.93
C ARG A 21 -8.96 58.19 25.67
N ALA A 22 -9.51 58.93 24.70
CA ALA A 22 -8.91 59.18 23.38
C ALA A 22 -9.20 60.60 22.86
N ARG A 23 -8.42 61.07 21.85
CA ARG A 23 -8.72 62.16 20.89
C ARG A 23 -7.73 62.06 19.70
N GLN A 24 -8.21 62.06 18.44
CA GLN A 24 -8.19 63.18 17.47
C GLN A 24 -6.77 63.71 17.16
N GLY A 25 -6.27 63.73 15.91
CA GLY A 25 -6.86 63.38 14.59
C GLY A 25 -5.79 62.81 13.62
N LEU A 26 -5.90 62.93 12.28
CA LEU A 26 -6.94 63.60 11.47
C LEU A 26 -7.27 62.78 10.18
N ALA A 27 -7.12 63.31 8.95
CA ALA A 27 -7.49 62.63 7.69
C ALA A 27 -6.67 63.09 6.46
N ASP A 28 -6.49 62.20 5.47
CA ASP A 28 -6.76 62.45 4.02
C ASP A 28 -6.75 61.13 3.19
N GLY A 29 -7.22 61.17 1.93
CA GLY A 29 -6.70 60.36 0.82
C GLY A 29 -7.13 58.88 0.71
N GLY A 30 -8.37 58.59 0.32
CA GLY A 30 -8.85 57.21 0.10
C GLY A 30 -8.76 56.70 -1.35
N ARG A 31 -8.46 55.40 -1.54
CA ARG A 31 -8.86 54.58 -2.71
C ARG A 31 -9.18 53.14 -2.28
N ARG A 32 -10.19 52.52 -2.92
CA ARG A 32 -10.61 51.14 -2.62
C ARG A 32 -9.74 50.11 -3.34
N GLY A 33 -9.28 49.08 -2.62
CA GLY A 33 -8.68 47.88 -3.18
C GLY A 33 -9.00 46.68 -2.28
N SER A 34 -9.72 45.69 -2.80
CA SER A 34 -10.11 44.50 -2.02
C SER A 34 -8.98 43.49 -2.02
N VAL A 35 -8.33 43.31 -0.86
CA VAL A 35 -7.37 42.21 -0.63
C VAL A 35 -7.99 41.26 0.39
N ARG A 36 -8.20 40.00 -0.02
CA ARG A 36 -8.57 38.93 0.91
C ARG A 36 -7.34 38.54 1.72
N HIS A 37 -7.35 38.76 3.03
CA HIS A 37 -6.35 38.15 3.91
C HIS A 37 -6.57 36.64 3.97
N ALA A 38 -5.51 35.88 3.70
CA ALA A 38 -5.38 34.50 4.14
C ALA A 38 -4.40 34.48 5.31
N GLU A 39 -4.81 33.95 6.46
CA GLU A 39 -3.93 33.86 7.62
C GLU A 39 -2.92 32.71 7.44
N LEU A 40 -1.64 33.06 7.29
CA LEU A 40 -0.53 32.12 7.37
C LEU A 40 -0.07 32.00 8.83
N ALA A 41 -0.48 30.92 9.49
CA ALA A 41 -0.01 30.58 10.83
C ALA A 41 1.47 30.16 10.79
N ASN A 42 2.37 31.12 10.98
CA ASN A 42 3.81 30.87 11.11
C ASN A 42 4.16 30.35 12.52
N CYS A 43 4.43 29.05 12.65
CA CYS A 43 5.14 28.54 13.82
C CYS A 43 6.62 28.97 13.75
N VAL A 44 7.10 29.69 14.76
CA VAL A 44 8.49 30.16 14.85
C VAL A 44 9.12 29.69 16.15
N GLU A 45 10.07 28.76 16.05
CA GLU A 45 11.02 28.40 17.11
C GLU A 45 12.30 27.84 16.46
N GLY A 46 13.46 27.97 17.11
CA GLY A 46 14.66 27.20 16.74
C GLY A 46 15.63 27.77 15.68
N GLY A 47 15.48 29.02 15.22
CA GLY A 47 16.62 29.84 14.75
C GLY A 47 17.43 29.40 13.51
N ARG A 48 16.96 28.45 12.68
CA ARG A 48 17.60 28.12 11.38
C ARG A 48 16.63 28.29 10.21
N ILE A 49 16.87 29.28 9.35
CA ILE A 49 16.12 29.47 8.11
C ILE A 49 16.63 28.46 7.07
N CYS A 50 15.83 27.43 6.77
CA CYS A 50 16.04 26.58 5.59
C CYS A 50 15.83 27.38 4.30
N ARG A 51 16.87 28.08 3.84
CA ARG A 51 16.90 28.74 2.53
C ARG A 51 16.92 27.68 1.41
N VAL A 52 15.75 27.19 1.04
CA VAL A 52 15.55 26.55 -0.26
C VAL A 52 15.91 27.58 -1.33
N GLN A 53 17.05 27.40 -1.99
CA GLN A 53 17.45 28.26 -3.11
C GLN A 53 16.51 28.02 -4.28
N GLN A 54 15.49 28.87 -4.40
CA GLN A 54 14.62 28.92 -5.57
C GLN A 54 15.43 29.31 -6.81
N ARG A 55 15.90 28.31 -7.57
CA ARG A 55 16.22 28.51 -8.99
C ARG A 55 14.93 28.93 -9.69
N ARG A 56 14.88 30.17 -10.17
CA ARG A 56 13.73 30.72 -10.91
C ARG A 56 13.41 29.81 -12.09
N GLY A 57 12.13 29.46 -12.29
CA GLY A 57 11.65 28.82 -13.52
C GLY A 57 11.05 27.42 -13.41
N MET A 58 10.82 26.85 -12.22
CA MET A 58 10.04 25.62 -12.07
C MET A 58 8.89 25.82 -11.07
N ILE A 59 7.66 25.51 -11.50
CA ILE A 59 6.52 25.29 -10.60
C ILE A 59 6.76 23.93 -9.94
N VAL A 60 7.21 23.95 -8.69
CA VAL A 60 7.40 22.72 -7.91
C VAL A 60 6.02 22.23 -7.46
N ASN A 61 5.50 21.19 -8.11
CA ASN A 61 4.29 20.50 -7.66
C ASN A 61 4.48 20.03 -6.22
N SER A 62 3.69 20.58 -5.29
CA SER A 62 3.83 20.42 -3.83
C SER A 62 3.27 19.09 -3.31
N LEU A 63 3.62 17.99 -3.99
CA LEU A 63 3.05 16.63 -3.80
C LEU A 63 4.11 15.56 -3.50
N SER A 64 5.32 15.96 -3.09
CA SER A 64 6.33 15.03 -2.58
C SER A 64 6.08 14.69 -1.11
N LEU A 65 6.22 13.42 -0.74
CA LEU A 65 6.01 12.95 0.62
C LEU A 65 7.12 13.48 1.54
N CYS A 66 6.75 14.17 2.63
CA CYS A 66 7.69 14.75 3.58
C CYS A 66 7.86 13.86 4.81
N TYR A 67 9.09 13.42 5.08
CA TYR A 67 9.43 12.51 6.19
C TYR A 67 9.85 13.23 7.49
N HIS A 68 9.66 14.54 7.60
CA HIS A 68 9.94 15.31 8.82
C HIS A 68 8.72 15.41 9.74
N ASN A 69 8.92 15.11 11.03
CA ASN A 69 7.92 15.14 12.10
C ASN A 69 6.64 14.39 11.74
N LYS A 70 6.75 13.07 11.58
CA LYS A 70 5.70 12.17 11.09
C LYS A 70 5.46 10.98 12.03
N LEU A 71 4.19 10.62 12.19
CA LEU A 71 3.72 9.36 12.75
C LEU A 71 3.61 8.33 11.61
N ILE A 72 4.39 7.25 11.65
CA ILE A 72 4.53 6.31 10.53
C ILE A 72 4.15 4.88 10.95
N LEU A 73 3.24 4.22 10.21
CA LEU A 73 3.02 2.78 10.32
C LEU A 73 4.16 2.02 9.63
N ALA A 74 4.78 1.08 10.35
CA ALA A 74 5.89 0.27 9.85
C ALA A 74 5.43 -0.78 8.81
N PRO A 75 6.32 -1.17 7.86
CA PRO A 75 6.08 -2.34 7.03
C PRO A 75 6.07 -3.60 7.90
N MET A 76 5.00 -4.39 7.79
CA MET A 76 4.78 -5.61 8.57
C MET A 76 4.09 -6.66 7.70
N VAL A 77 4.73 -7.81 7.47
CA VAL A 77 4.20 -8.90 6.63
C VAL A 77 2.87 -9.42 7.17
N ARG A 78 1.90 -9.66 6.29
CA ARG A 78 0.46 -9.90 6.53
C ARG A 78 -0.30 -8.73 7.15
N VAL A 79 0.30 -7.98 8.07
CA VAL A 79 -0.39 -6.91 8.82
C VAL A 79 -0.55 -5.64 7.99
N GLY A 80 0.38 -5.35 7.07
CA GLY A 80 0.42 -4.13 6.25
C GLY A 80 -0.57 -4.07 5.08
N THR A 81 -1.66 -4.84 5.11
CA THR A 81 -2.73 -4.84 4.10
C THR A 81 -3.60 -3.57 4.17
N LEU A 82 -4.41 -3.30 3.13
CA LEU A 82 -5.17 -2.06 3.02
C LEU A 82 -6.06 -1.74 4.26
N PRO A 83 -6.78 -2.70 4.87
CA PRO A 83 -7.62 -2.41 6.04
C PRO A 83 -6.84 -1.84 7.23
N MET A 84 -5.63 -2.36 7.50
CA MET A 84 -4.77 -1.85 8.58
C MET A 84 -4.22 -0.46 8.25
N ARG A 85 -3.80 -0.25 6.99
CA ARG A 85 -3.27 1.05 6.56
C ARG A 85 -4.33 2.15 6.69
N LEU A 86 -5.55 1.91 6.20
CA LEU A 86 -6.66 2.86 6.34
C LEU A 86 -7.04 3.10 7.80
N LEU A 87 -7.07 2.06 8.63
CA LEU A 87 -7.37 2.21 10.06
C LEU A 87 -6.29 2.99 10.83
N ALA A 88 -5.02 2.83 10.48
CA ALA A 88 -3.94 3.65 11.02
C ALA A 88 -4.05 5.12 10.57
N LEU A 89 -4.45 5.38 9.32
CA LEU A 89 -4.71 6.73 8.81
C LEU A 89 -5.89 7.41 9.53
N ASP A 90 -6.98 6.68 9.78
CA ASP A 90 -8.14 7.18 10.55
C ASP A 90 -7.75 7.58 11.98
N TYR A 91 -6.80 6.86 12.59
CA TYR A 91 -6.27 7.16 13.91
C TYR A 91 -5.10 8.15 13.92
N GLY A 92 -4.76 8.79 12.79
CA GLY A 92 -3.81 9.91 12.76
C GLY A 92 -2.39 9.57 12.29
N ALA A 93 -2.13 8.40 11.71
CA ALA A 93 -0.88 8.17 11.00
C ALA A 93 -0.76 9.14 9.79
N ASP A 94 0.43 9.72 9.62
CA ASP A 94 0.75 10.57 8.47
C ASP A 94 1.10 9.74 7.24
N ILE A 95 1.86 8.66 7.45
CA ILE A 95 2.46 7.82 6.41
C ILE A 95 2.24 6.35 6.77
N VAL A 96 1.89 5.53 5.79
CA VAL A 96 1.62 4.09 5.98
C VAL A 96 2.43 3.25 5.01
N TYR A 97 3.37 2.46 5.52
CA TYR A 97 4.06 1.47 4.70
C TYR A 97 3.14 0.26 4.49
N CYS A 98 3.18 -0.33 3.28
CA CYS A 98 2.62 -1.66 3.08
C CYS A 98 3.54 -2.76 3.64
N GLU A 99 3.09 -4.00 3.59
CA GLU A 99 3.97 -5.14 3.86
C GLU A 99 5.14 -5.24 2.87
N GLU A 100 6.17 -6.01 3.22
CA GLU A 100 7.30 -6.27 2.31
C GLU A 100 6.85 -7.19 1.16
N LEU A 101 6.86 -6.66 -0.06
CA LEU A 101 6.41 -7.35 -1.27
C LEU A 101 7.60 -7.73 -2.15
N ILE A 102 7.74 -9.03 -2.43
CA ILE A 102 8.87 -9.56 -3.20
C ILE A 102 8.80 -9.10 -4.65
N ASP A 103 9.89 -8.48 -5.11
CA ASP A 103 10.06 -7.95 -6.47
C ASP A 103 9.72 -8.97 -7.57
N LEU A 104 10.22 -10.20 -7.47
CA LEU A 104 9.95 -11.29 -8.43
C LEU A 104 8.47 -11.67 -8.53
N LYS A 105 7.68 -11.55 -7.45
CA LYS A 105 6.23 -11.81 -7.49
C LYS A 105 5.47 -10.59 -8.01
N MET A 106 5.90 -9.38 -7.63
CA MET A 106 5.34 -8.13 -8.16
C MET A 106 5.55 -7.98 -9.68
N LEU A 107 6.68 -8.44 -10.21
CA LEU A 107 6.98 -8.44 -11.65
C LEU A 107 6.00 -9.29 -12.47
N GLN A 108 5.38 -10.30 -11.85
CA GLN A 108 4.36 -11.16 -12.47
C GLN A 108 2.95 -10.55 -12.40
N CYS A 109 2.74 -9.46 -11.66
CA CYS A 109 1.41 -8.95 -11.36
C CYS A 109 0.86 -8.03 -12.45
N LYS A 110 -0.38 -8.29 -12.88
CA LYS A 110 -1.19 -7.39 -13.70
C LYS A 110 -1.77 -6.28 -12.82
N ARG A 111 -1.57 -5.02 -13.18
CA ARG A 111 -2.30 -3.90 -12.58
C ARG A 111 -3.74 -3.88 -13.11
N VAL A 112 -4.70 -3.97 -12.20
CA VAL A 112 -6.15 -3.93 -12.45
C VAL A 112 -6.73 -2.69 -11.77
N VAL A 113 -7.68 -2.02 -12.43
CA VAL A 113 -8.55 -1.03 -11.78
C VAL A 113 -9.83 -1.74 -11.41
N ASN A 114 -10.19 -1.70 -10.13
CA ASN A 114 -11.32 -2.44 -9.58
C ASN A 114 -12.43 -1.44 -9.21
N GLU A 115 -13.31 -1.15 -10.18
CA GLU A 115 -14.39 -0.17 -10.04
C GLU A 115 -15.38 -0.54 -8.92
N ALA A 116 -15.61 -1.82 -8.64
CA ALA A 116 -16.54 -2.27 -7.59
C ALA A 116 -16.07 -1.88 -6.18
N LEU A 117 -14.76 -2.00 -5.92
CA LEU A 117 -14.13 -1.63 -4.65
C LEU A 117 -13.53 -0.21 -4.63
N SER A 118 -13.49 0.47 -5.77
CA SER A 118 -12.73 1.72 -5.98
C SER A 118 -11.25 1.58 -5.61
N THR A 119 -10.62 0.47 -6.00
CA THR A 119 -9.20 0.18 -5.74
C THR A 119 -8.36 0.04 -7.02
N VAL A 120 -7.04 0.11 -6.84
CA VAL A 120 -6.06 -0.39 -7.80
C VAL A 120 -5.43 -1.64 -7.19
N ASP A 121 -5.59 -2.75 -7.89
CA ASP A 121 -5.13 -4.08 -7.47
C ASP A 121 -3.95 -4.52 -8.35
N PHE A 122 -2.97 -5.19 -7.76
CA PHE A 122 -1.88 -5.86 -8.45
C PHE A 122 -2.10 -7.36 -8.25
N VAL A 123 -2.58 -8.01 -9.31
CA VAL A 123 -3.10 -9.37 -9.30
C VAL A 123 -2.10 -10.29 -9.98
N ALA A 124 -1.66 -11.33 -9.29
CA ALA A 124 -0.73 -12.32 -9.82
C ALA A 124 -1.44 -13.33 -10.76
N PRO A 125 -0.69 -14.18 -11.51
CA PRO A 125 -1.29 -15.17 -12.41
C PRO A 125 -2.12 -16.26 -11.72
N ASP A 126 -2.03 -16.40 -10.39
CA ASP A 126 -2.89 -17.24 -9.55
C ASP A 126 -4.12 -16.50 -9.00
N ASP A 127 -4.58 -15.46 -9.70
CA ASP A 127 -5.64 -14.48 -9.36
C ASP A 127 -5.54 -13.81 -7.97
N ARG A 128 -4.45 -14.08 -7.25
CA ARG A 128 -4.16 -13.54 -5.92
C ARG A 128 -3.79 -12.08 -6.01
N VAL A 129 -4.52 -11.24 -5.28
CA VAL A 129 -4.17 -9.84 -5.03
C VAL A 129 -2.91 -9.80 -4.16
N VAL A 130 -1.80 -9.32 -4.72
CA VAL A 130 -0.50 -9.17 -4.04
C VAL A 130 -0.36 -7.77 -3.42
N PHE A 131 -0.95 -6.75 -4.04
CA PHE A 131 -1.08 -5.42 -3.47
C PHE A 131 -2.42 -4.79 -3.87
N ARG A 132 -3.12 -4.17 -2.92
CA ARG A 132 -4.35 -3.41 -3.12
C ARG A 132 -4.20 -2.04 -2.46
N THR A 133 -4.55 -0.99 -3.19
CA THR A 133 -4.45 0.42 -2.76
C THR A 133 -5.67 1.21 -3.23
N CYS A 134 -5.99 2.33 -2.57
CA CYS A 134 -7.10 3.20 -2.94
C CYS A 134 -6.73 4.69 -2.82
N GLU A 135 -7.58 5.56 -3.36
CA GLU A 135 -7.32 7.01 -3.42
C GLU A 135 -7.05 7.64 -2.04
N ARG A 136 -7.72 7.17 -0.98
CA ARG A 136 -7.60 7.66 0.41
C ARG A 136 -6.17 7.64 0.95
N GLU A 137 -5.31 6.75 0.44
CA GLU A 137 -3.91 6.62 0.86
C GLU A 137 -2.91 7.02 -0.24
N GLN A 138 -3.35 7.49 -1.42
CA GLN A 138 -2.51 7.68 -2.61
C GLN A 138 -1.26 8.55 -2.36
N ASN A 139 -1.37 9.57 -1.51
CA ASN A 139 -0.28 10.49 -1.15
C ASN A 139 0.18 10.29 0.32
N LYS A 140 -0.03 9.10 0.87
CA LYS A 140 0.40 8.66 2.22
C LYS A 140 1.02 7.26 2.26
N VAL A 141 0.72 6.39 1.29
CA VAL A 141 1.23 5.02 1.23
C VAL A 141 2.67 4.98 0.72
N VAL A 142 3.52 4.18 1.38
CA VAL A 142 4.86 3.84 0.88
C VAL A 142 4.87 2.37 0.48
N PHE A 143 5.18 2.12 -0.79
CA PHE A 143 5.31 0.78 -1.35
C PHE A 143 6.66 0.15 -0.94
N GLN A 144 6.62 -0.83 -0.04
CA GLN A 144 7.81 -1.53 0.45
C GLN A 144 8.12 -2.74 -0.42
N MET A 145 9.06 -2.58 -1.35
CA MET A 145 9.61 -3.69 -2.12
C MET A 145 10.68 -4.45 -1.31
N GLY A 146 10.75 -5.77 -1.50
CA GLY A 146 11.65 -6.69 -0.80
C GLY A 146 12.29 -7.72 -1.72
N GLY A 147 13.21 -8.52 -1.18
CA GLY A 147 13.89 -9.59 -1.92
C GLY A 147 15.11 -10.21 -1.24
N MET A 148 15.89 -9.44 -0.47
CA MET A 148 17.07 -9.93 0.29
C MET A 148 17.09 -9.48 1.76
N GLY A 149 16.22 -8.55 2.17
CA GLY A 149 16.15 -8.02 3.53
C GLY A 149 17.52 -7.66 4.14
N ALA A 150 17.76 -8.13 5.37
CA ALA A 150 19.00 -7.86 6.10
C ALA A 150 20.26 -8.56 5.54
N ALA A 151 20.14 -9.50 4.59
CA ALA A 151 21.30 -10.12 3.94
C ALA A 151 22.00 -9.16 2.96
N LEU A 152 21.30 -8.14 2.48
CA LEU A 152 21.88 -7.11 1.61
C LEU A 152 22.83 -6.16 2.37
N LEU A 153 22.77 -6.11 3.70
CA LEU A 153 23.59 -5.21 4.54
C LEU A 153 25.10 -5.53 4.49
N SER A 154 25.48 -6.74 4.10
CA SER A 154 26.88 -7.14 3.88
C SER A 154 27.41 -6.84 2.47
N ASP A 155 26.61 -6.21 1.61
CA ASP A 155 27.00 -5.82 0.25
C ASP A 155 26.64 -4.33 -0.01
N PRO A 156 27.46 -3.38 0.51
CA PRO A 156 27.20 -1.95 0.38
C PRO A 156 27.25 -1.45 -1.07
N ASP A 157 28.01 -2.11 -1.94
CA ASP A 157 28.15 -1.75 -3.36
C ASP A 157 26.86 -2.06 -4.12
N LYS A 158 26.22 -3.21 -3.82
CA LYS A 158 24.90 -3.58 -4.36
C LYS A 158 23.79 -2.72 -3.76
N ILE A 159 23.88 -2.31 -2.48
CA ILE A 159 22.98 -1.28 -1.91
C ILE A 159 23.08 0.02 -2.71
N GLU A 160 24.30 0.54 -2.90
CA GLU A 160 24.54 1.80 -3.60
C GLU A 160 24.06 1.74 -5.07
N LYS A 161 24.28 0.61 -5.74
CA LYS A 161 23.78 0.35 -7.10
C LYS A 161 22.25 0.29 -7.17
N ILE A 162 21.58 -0.41 -6.24
CA ILE A 162 20.10 -0.52 -6.20
C ILE A 162 19.48 0.85 -5.92
N LEU A 163 19.88 1.51 -4.83
CA LEU A 163 19.27 2.78 -4.41
C LEU A 163 19.52 3.89 -5.43
N SER A 164 20.74 4.04 -5.95
CA SER A 164 21.00 5.07 -6.97
C SER A 164 20.33 4.79 -8.31
N THR A 165 20.02 3.54 -8.65
CA THR A 165 19.19 3.19 -9.82
C THR A 165 17.73 3.58 -9.58
N LEU A 166 17.17 3.26 -8.40
CA LEU A 166 15.80 3.64 -8.04
C LEU A 166 15.62 5.17 -8.00
N VAL A 167 16.53 5.89 -7.34
CA VAL A 167 16.48 7.37 -7.22
C VAL A 167 16.55 8.05 -8.59
N LYS A 168 17.30 7.51 -9.55
CA LYS A 168 17.35 8.02 -10.94
C LYS A 168 16.17 7.59 -11.79
N GLY A 169 15.53 6.47 -11.45
CA GLY A 169 14.46 5.83 -12.23
C GLY A 169 13.03 6.24 -11.85
N THR A 170 12.81 6.96 -10.74
CA THR A 170 11.47 7.39 -10.31
C THR A 170 11.42 8.86 -9.87
N HIS A 171 10.27 9.50 -10.06
CA HIS A 171 9.96 10.84 -9.54
C HIS A 171 9.36 10.80 -8.11
N ARG A 172 9.15 9.61 -7.53
CA ARG A 172 8.67 9.45 -6.15
C ARG A 172 9.87 9.31 -5.20
N PRO A 173 9.78 9.82 -3.95
CA PRO A 173 10.89 9.78 -3.01
C PRO A 173 11.22 8.33 -2.59
N VAL A 174 12.43 7.87 -2.92
CA VAL A 174 12.95 6.56 -2.50
C VAL A 174 13.42 6.63 -1.06
N THR A 175 13.12 5.60 -0.26
CA THR A 175 13.64 5.42 1.11
C THR A 175 14.14 3.99 1.28
N CYS A 176 14.89 3.74 2.34
CA CYS A 176 15.24 2.37 2.75
C CYS A 176 15.04 2.16 4.26
N LYS A 177 14.84 0.90 4.66
CA LYS A 177 14.74 0.49 6.05
C LYS A 177 15.86 -0.48 6.40
N ILE A 178 16.65 -0.16 7.42
CA ILE A 178 17.81 -0.96 7.83
C ILE A 178 17.69 -1.47 9.29
N ARG A 179 18.58 -2.40 9.64
CA ARG A 179 19.02 -2.69 11.01
C ARG A 179 20.42 -2.14 11.20
N ILE A 180 20.83 -1.88 12.44
CA ILE A 180 22.21 -1.51 12.77
C ILE A 180 23.17 -2.70 12.60
N LEU A 181 24.46 -2.43 12.38
CA LEU A 181 25.51 -3.45 12.27
C LEU A 181 26.12 -3.77 13.65
N PRO A 182 26.98 -4.80 13.77
CA PRO A 182 27.65 -5.13 15.03
C PRO A 182 28.48 -3.99 15.62
N SER A 183 29.17 -3.23 14.77
CA SER A 183 29.89 -2.00 15.11
C SER A 183 29.08 -0.75 14.80
N LEU A 184 29.23 0.28 15.64
CA LEU A 184 28.71 1.62 15.35
C LEU A 184 29.45 2.27 14.18
N GLU A 185 30.77 2.05 14.06
CA GLU A 185 31.58 2.64 12.99
C GLU A 185 31.15 2.14 11.60
N ASP A 186 31.00 0.81 11.45
CA ASP A 186 30.48 0.20 10.22
C ASP A 186 29.08 0.74 9.88
N THR A 187 28.22 0.89 10.91
CA THR A 187 26.87 1.44 10.75
C THR A 187 26.93 2.88 10.23
N LEU A 188 27.76 3.73 10.83
CA LEU A 188 27.94 5.14 10.41
C LEU A 188 28.59 5.26 9.03
N SER A 189 29.49 4.35 8.66
CA SER A 189 30.08 4.25 7.33
C SER A 189 29.03 3.87 6.27
N LEU A 190 28.24 2.82 6.55
CA LEU A 190 27.18 2.35 5.66
C LEU A 190 26.11 3.42 5.42
N VAL A 191 25.61 4.10 6.47
CA VAL A 191 24.57 5.13 6.27
C VAL A 191 25.09 6.34 5.48
N LYS A 192 26.37 6.72 5.63
CA LYS A 192 27.01 7.76 4.80
C LYS A 192 27.14 7.35 3.33
N ARG A 193 27.34 6.06 3.01
CA ARG A 193 27.26 5.56 1.63
C ARG A 193 25.83 5.60 1.11
N ILE A 194 24.88 5.14 1.91
CA ILE A 194 23.45 5.13 1.57
C ILE A 194 22.93 6.55 1.27
N GLU A 195 23.26 7.55 2.09
CA GLU A 195 22.82 8.94 1.89
C GLU A 195 23.24 9.49 0.52
N ARG A 196 24.48 9.23 0.09
CA ARG A 196 25.04 9.69 -1.20
C ARG A 196 24.28 9.18 -2.42
N THR A 197 23.44 8.14 -2.28
CA THR A 197 22.58 7.65 -3.36
C THR A 197 21.43 8.59 -3.72
N GLY A 198 21.11 9.55 -2.84
CA GLY A 198 20.03 10.53 -3.02
C GLY A 198 18.66 10.06 -2.51
N ILE A 199 18.60 9.10 -1.58
CA ILE A 199 17.34 8.74 -0.91
C ILE A 199 16.78 9.90 -0.08
N ALA A 200 15.46 9.95 0.05
CA ALA A 200 14.74 11.05 0.70
C ALA A 200 14.62 10.92 2.22
N ALA A 201 14.80 9.72 2.78
CA ALA A 201 14.83 9.41 4.21
C ALA A 201 15.31 7.97 4.46
N ILE A 202 15.80 7.69 5.67
CA ILE A 202 16.20 6.35 6.11
C ILE A 202 15.49 5.94 7.40
N ALA A 203 14.92 4.74 7.42
CA ALA A 203 14.32 4.15 8.62
C ALA A 203 15.29 3.18 9.31
N VAL A 204 15.59 3.43 10.58
CA VAL A 204 16.59 2.67 11.34
C VAL A 204 15.89 1.89 12.45
N HIS A 205 15.92 0.56 12.36
CA HIS A 205 15.63 -0.30 13.50
C HIS A 205 16.91 -0.43 14.35
N GLY A 206 16.91 0.14 15.55
CA GLY A 206 18.06 0.14 16.49
C GLY A 206 18.36 -1.22 17.13
N ARG A 207 18.27 -2.32 16.37
CA ARG A 207 18.64 -3.69 16.76
C ARG A 207 19.44 -4.34 15.63
N LYS A 208 20.47 -5.12 15.97
CA LYS A 208 21.31 -5.91 15.05
C LYS A 208 20.50 -7.03 14.39
N ARG A 209 20.99 -7.66 13.32
CA ARG A 209 20.25 -8.69 12.57
C ARG A 209 19.85 -9.89 13.44
N GLU A 210 20.73 -10.30 14.35
CA GLU A 210 20.62 -11.44 15.25
C GLU A 210 19.67 -11.17 16.43
N GLU A 211 19.56 -9.90 16.84
CA GLU A 211 18.81 -9.46 18.02
C GLU A 211 17.29 -9.64 17.83
N ARG A 212 16.66 -10.14 18.89
CA ARG A 212 15.23 -10.51 18.95
C ARG A 212 14.43 -9.47 19.76
N PRO A 213 13.09 -9.44 19.68
CA PRO A 213 12.29 -8.35 20.24
C PRO A 213 12.39 -8.14 21.76
N GLN A 214 12.92 -9.11 22.51
CA GLN A 214 13.23 -9.03 23.95
C GLN A 214 14.62 -8.43 24.27
N HIS A 215 15.48 -8.24 23.27
CA HIS A 215 16.70 -7.43 23.44
C HIS A 215 16.29 -5.95 23.42
N PRO A 216 16.95 -5.04 24.16
CA PRO A 216 16.65 -3.60 24.08
C PRO A 216 16.88 -3.05 22.67
N VAL A 217 16.32 -1.88 22.38
CA VAL A 217 16.65 -1.09 21.18
C VAL A 217 17.69 -0.03 21.57
N SER A 218 18.81 0.05 20.86
CA SER A 218 19.79 1.11 21.09
C SER A 218 19.25 2.43 20.54
N CYS A 219 18.91 3.34 21.44
CA CYS A 219 18.54 4.71 21.08
C CYS A 219 19.79 5.52 20.67
N GLU A 220 20.94 5.16 21.23
CA GLU A 220 22.25 5.78 21.06
C GLU A 220 22.75 5.60 19.63
N ALA A 221 22.60 4.39 19.07
CA ALA A 221 22.95 4.11 17.68
C ALA A 221 22.05 4.87 16.70
N ILE A 222 20.74 4.95 16.95
CA ILE A 222 19.81 5.74 16.12
C ILE A 222 20.17 7.23 16.21
N LYS A 223 20.47 7.73 17.41
CA LYS A 223 20.89 9.11 17.65
C LYS A 223 22.19 9.47 16.93
N ALA A 224 23.22 8.63 17.04
CA ALA A 224 24.48 8.84 16.34
C ALA A 224 24.30 8.87 14.80
N ILE A 225 23.36 8.10 14.25
CA ILE A 225 22.99 8.16 12.83
C ILE A 225 22.23 9.46 12.52
N ALA A 226 21.28 9.88 13.35
CA ALA A 226 20.51 11.13 13.19
C ALA A 226 21.37 12.39 13.30
N GLU A 227 22.41 12.39 14.13
CA GLU A 227 23.39 13.47 14.25
C GLU A 227 24.45 13.45 13.13
N THR A 228 24.58 12.33 12.42
CA THR A 228 25.55 12.13 11.33
C THR A 228 25.01 12.51 9.94
N LEU A 229 23.71 12.32 9.70
CA LEU A 229 23.09 12.50 8.39
C LEU A 229 22.44 13.87 8.20
N SER A 230 22.37 14.32 6.95
CA SER A 230 21.59 15.48 6.53
C SER A 230 20.14 15.14 6.14
N ILE A 231 19.88 13.87 5.77
CA ILE A 231 18.55 13.36 5.42
C ILE A 231 17.72 12.97 6.67
N PRO A 232 16.37 12.98 6.59
CA PRO A 232 15.50 12.54 7.69
C PRO A 232 15.78 11.10 8.13
N VAL A 233 16.11 10.93 9.42
CA VAL A 233 16.15 9.63 10.09
C VAL A 233 14.82 9.34 10.76
N ILE A 234 14.29 8.14 10.55
CA ILE A 234 13.04 7.64 11.11
C ILE A 234 13.37 6.52 12.11
N ALA A 235 13.12 6.76 13.41
CA ALA A 235 13.43 5.78 14.45
C ALA A 235 12.42 4.62 14.45
N ASN A 236 12.90 3.39 14.62
CA ASN A 236 12.07 2.19 14.69
C ASN A 236 12.59 1.19 15.75
N GLY A 237 11.64 0.44 16.34
CA GLY A 237 11.93 -0.62 17.31
C GLY A 237 11.38 -0.38 18.72
N GLY A 238 10.95 0.84 19.06
CA GLY A 238 10.54 1.24 20.41
C GLY A 238 9.21 0.71 20.93
N SER A 239 8.33 0.12 20.10
CA SER A 239 7.05 -0.46 20.56
C SER A 239 7.26 -1.47 21.72
N HIS A 240 6.37 -1.47 22.72
CA HIS A 240 6.47 -2.19 24.01
C HIS A 240 7.51 -1.58 24.97
N ASP A 241 8.77 -1.54 24.54
CA ASP A 241 9.91 -1.29 25.44
C ASP A 241 10.06 0.21 25.78
N HIS A 242 9.61 1.08 24.88
CA HIS A 242 9.53 2.54 25.06
C HIS A 242 8.15 3.10 24.72
N ILE A 243 7.41 2.50 23.77
CA ILE A 243 6.12 3.00 23.27
C ILE A 243 4.98 2.04 23.64
N GLN A 244 4.12 2.51 24.53
CA GLN A 244 2.88 1.87 25.00
C GLN A 244 1.66 2.79 24.77
N GLY A 245 1.84 4.11 24.85
CA GLY A 245 0.86 5.15 24.51
C GLY A 245 1.33 6.13 23.43
N TYR A 246 0.50 7.13 23.13
CA TYR A 246 0.76 8.13 22.08
C TYR A 246 1.94 9.07 22.43
N LEU A 247 2.01 9.57 23.67
CA LEU A 247 3.03 10.55 24.10
C LEU A 247 4.44 9.98 23.99
N ASP A 248 4.58 8.70 24.32
CA ASP A 248 5.80 7.90 24.23
C ASP A 248 6.44 7.91 22.82
N ILE A 249 5.64 8.13 21.77
CA ILE A 249 6.14 8.23 20.40
C ILE A 249 7.04 9.46 20.25
N GLU A 250 6.64 10.61 20.83
CA GLU A 250 7.44 11.83 20.86
C GLU A 250 8.65 11.68 21.81
N ASP A 251 8.51 10.99 22.93
CA ASP A 251 9.66 10.76 23.84
C ASP A 251 10.69 9.80 23.25
N PHE A 252 10.27 8.75 22.55
CA PHE A 252 11.17 7.90 21.76
C PHE A 252 11.83 8.68 20.61
N ARG A 253 11.09 9.61 19.96
CA ARG A 253 11.65 10.51 18.95
C ARG A 253 12.74 11.42 19.54
N ARG A 254 12.49 11.99 20.73
CA ARG A 254 13.43 12.86 21.45
C ARG A 254 14.67 12.11 21.92
N ALA A 255 14.50 10.92 22.52
CA ALA A 255 15.61 10.07 22.96
C ALA A 255 16.53 9.64 21.82
N THR A 256 15.97 9.37 20.63
CA THR A 256 16.71 8.97 19.42
C THR A 256 17.20 10.14 18.56
N ALA A 257 16.93 11.40 18.96
CA ALA A 257 17.13 12.61 18.17
C ALA A 257 16.53 12.57 16.74
N ALA A 258 15.61 11.64 16.47
CA ALA A 258 15.16 11.33 15.13
C ALA A 258 14.18 12.39 14.59
N SER A 259 14.04 12.44 13.27
CA SER A 259 13.11 13.37 12.63
C SER A 259 11.67 12.91 12.69
N SER A 260 11.42 11.60 12.76
CA SER A 260 10.09 10.94 12.76
C SER A 260 10.17 9.57 13.43
N VAL A 261 9.02 8.94 13.73
CA VAL A 261 8.97 7.60 14.34
C VAL A 261 8.09 6.64 13.55
N MET A 262 8.59 5.43 13.37
CA MET A 262 7.93 4.31 12.70
C MET A 262 7.54 3.25 13.73
N VAL A 263 6.23 3.05 13.94
CA VAL A 263 5.64 2.17 14.94
C VAL A 263 5.20 0.84 14.30
N ALA A 264 5.56 -0.28 14.95
CA ALA A 264 5.27 -1.64 14.45
C ALA A 264 4.34 -2.39 15.43
N ARG A 265 4.92 -3.15 16.38
CA ARG A 265 4.17 -4.02 17.31
C ARG A 265 2.98 -3.32 17.97
N ALA A 266 3.15 -2.09 18.48
CA ALA A 266 2.08 -1.38 19.16
C ALA A 266 0.89 -1.04 18.23
N ALA A 267 1.15 -0.69 16.97
CA ALA A 267 0.10 -0.43 15.97
C ALA A 267 -0.54 -1.73 15.44
N MET A 268 0.20 -2.85 15.43
CA MET A 268 -0.36 -4.18 15.14
C MET A 268 -1.31 -4.65 16.24
N TRP A 269 -1.02 -4.32 17.51
CA TRP A 269 -1.85 -4.67 18.66
C TRP A 269 -3.07 -3.75 18.79
N ASN A 270 -2.88 -2.44 18.64
CA ASN A 270 -3.96 -1.47 18.55
C ASN A 270 -3.55 -0.27 17.67
N PRO A 271 -4.05 -0.14 16.42
CA PRO A 271 -3.69 0.98 15.54
C PRO A 271 -4.14 2.36 16.05
N SER A 272 -4.98 2.44 17.08
CA SER A 272 -5.26 3.72 17.77
C SER A 272 -4.10 4.23 18.65
N ILE A 273 -2.95 3.57 18.66
CA ILE A 273 -1.69 4.11 19.21
C ILE A 273 -1.29 5.46 18.60
N PHE A 274 -1.73 5.75 17.37
CA PHE A 274 -1.51 7.04 16.69
C PHE A 274 -2.49 8.13 17.12
N LEU A 275 -3.54 7.81 17.90
CA LEU A 275 -4.58 8.75 18.28
C LEU A 275 -4.14 9.58 19.50
N LYS A 276 -4.05 10.90 19.31
CA LYS A 276 -3.55 11.86 20.31
C LYS A 276 -4.37 11.89 21.60
N GLU A 277 -5.66 11.63 21.48
CA GLU A 277 -6.63 11.58 22.58
C GLU A 277 -6.53 10.30 23.42
N GLY A 278 -5.67 9.36 23.03
CA GLY A 278 -5.42 8.09 23.72
C GLY A 278 -6.04 6.88 23.01
N PRO A 279 -5.64 5.65 23.40
CA PRO A 279 -6.06 4.43 22.74
C PRO A 279 -7.57 4.19 22.88
N ARG A 280 -8.19 3.73 21.79
CA ARG A 280 -9.60 3.33 21.75
C ARG A 280 -9.80 1.90 22.28
N PRO A 281 -10.98 1.58 22.82
CA PRO A 281 -11.32 0.21 23.23
C PRO A 281 -11.12 -0.78 22.09
N LEU A 282 -10.51 -1.94 22.39
CA LEU A 282 -10.10 -2.90 21.36
C LEU A 282 -11.26 -3.39 20.49
N GLU A 283 -12.46 -3.51 21.07
CA GLU A 283 -13.68 -3.87 20.34
C GLU A 283 -14.03 -2.86 19.23
N GLU A 284 -14.00 -1.55 19.51
CA GLU A 284 -14.26 -0.49 18.52
C GLU A 284 -13.27 -0.59 17.35
N VAL A 285 -12.00 -0.84 17.69
CA VAL A 285 -10.88 -0.95 16.75
C VAL A 285 -11.02 -2.19 15.88
N MET A 286 -11.32 -3.36 16.47
CA MET A 286 -11.55 -4.62 15.75
C MET A 286 -12.78 -4.54 14.85
N GLN A 287 -13.90 -3.97 15.32
CA GLN A 287 -15.08 -3.80 14.47
C GLN A 287 -14.78 -2.85 13.28
N LYS A 288 -14.04 -1.75 13.48
CA LYS A 288 -13.61 -0.86 12.39
C LYS A 288 -12.68 -1.58 11.40
N TYR A 289 -11.75 -2.40 11.89
CA TYR A 289 -10.89 -3.23 11.06
C TYR A 289 -11.68 -4.21 10.19
N ILE A 290 -12.68 -4.89 10.78
CA ILE A 290 -13.56 -5.82 10.05
C ILE A 290 -14.39 -5.09 8.99
N ARG A 291 -14.93 -3.90 9.30
CA ARG A 291 -15.68 -3.10 8.30
C ARG A 291 -14.82 -2.78 7.07
N TYR A 292 -13.55 -2.39 7.25
CA TYR A 292 -12.63 -2.23 6.10
C TYR A 292 -12.25 -3.55 5.42
N ALA A 293 -12.10 -4.64 6.18
CA ALA A 293 -11.80 -5.94 5.59
C ALA A 293 -12.91 -6.44 4.66
N VAL A 294 -14.18 -6.20 4.99
CA VAL A 294 -15.33 -6.52 4.11
C VAL A 294 -15.41 -5.53 2.94
N GLN A 295 -15.39 -4.22 3.21
CA GLN A 295 -15.51 -3.18 2.18
C GLN A 295 -14.44 -3.23 1.09
N TYR A 296 -13.23 -3.68 1.44
CA TYR A 296 -12.11 -3.84 0.52
C TYR A 296 -11.76 -5.30 0.23
N ASP A 297 -12.71 -6.22 0.41
CA ASP A 297 -12.65 -7.62 -0.04
C ASP A 297 -11.32 -8.31 0.35
N ASN A 298 -10.95 -8.19 1.63
CA ASN A 298 -9.69 -8.65 2.20
C ASN A 298 -9.82 -10.10 2.67
N HIS A 299 -8.96 -10.96 2.14
CA HIS A 299 -9.03 -12.42 2.32
C HIS A 299 -9.16 -12.83 3.81
N TYR A 300 -10.16 -13.66 4.12
CA TYR A 300 -10.58 -13.92 5.52
C TYR A 300 -9.44 -14.40 6.42
N THR A 301 -8.50 -15.21 5.91
CA THR A 301 -7.33 -15.69 6.69
C THR A 301 -6.37 -14.56 7.08
N ASN A 302 -6.24 -13.51 6.27
CA ASN A 302 -5.46 -12.30 6.58
C ASN A 302 -6.18 -11.47 7.64
N THR A 303 -7.50 -11.28 7.48
CA THR A 303 -8.37 -10.60 8.44
C THR A 303 -8.30 -11.28 9.81
N LYS A 304 -8.47 -12.60 9.86
CA LYS A 304 -8.34 -13.47 11.04
C LYS A 304 -6.95 -13.38 11.68
N TYR A 305 -5.88 -13.47 10.89
CA TYR A 305 -4.50 -13.34 11.40
C TYR A 305 -4.28 -12.02 12.16
N CYS A 306 -4.74 -10.90 11.59
CA CYS A 306 -4.58 -9.57 12.19
C CYS A 306 -5.44 -9.40 13.46
N LEU A 307 -6.69 -9.86 13.46
CA LEU A 307 -7.54 -9.87 14.66
C LEU A 307 -6.93 -10.71 15.79
N CYS A 308 -6.29 -11.84 15.47
CA CYS A 308 -5.52 -12.60 16.47
C CYS A 308 -4.31 -11.81 17.02
N GLN A 309 -3.66 -10.97 16.21
CA GLN A 309 -2.58 -10.09 16.71
C GLN A 309 -3.09 -8.95 17.59
N MET A 310 -4.35 -8.53 17.43
CA MET A 310 -5.01 -7.56 18.30
C MET A 310 -5.41 -8.20 19.64
N LEU A 311 -6.10 -9.34 19.61
CA LEU A 311 -6.58 -10.04 20.81
C LEU A 311 -5.45 -10.51 21.75
N ARG A 312 -4.35 -11.07 21.20
CA ARG A 312 -3.21 -11.61 21.97
C ARG A 312 -3.65 -12.57 23.10
N GLU A 313 -3.58 -12.11 24.35
CA GLU A 313 -3.97 -12.84 25.56
C GLU A 313 -5.49 -13.10 25.63
N GLN A 314 -6.31 -12.32 24.90
CA GLN A 314 -7.77 -12.46 24.85
C GLN A 314 -8.24 -13.54 23.86
N LEU A 315 -7.34 -14.31 23.22
CA LEU A 315 -7.70 -15.39 22.30
C LEU A 315 -8.54 -16.50 22.96
N GLU A 316 -8.39 -16.72 24.26
CA GLU A 316 -9.18 -17.70 25.02
C GLU A 316 -10.59 -17.21 25.41
N SER A 317 -10.92 -15.95 25.12
CA SER A 317 -12.28 -15.43 25.31
C SER A 317 -13.29 -16.13 24.38
N PRO A 318 -14.61 -16.09 24.69
CA PRO A 318 -15.63 -16.62 23.79
C PRO A 318 -15.52 -16.06 22.36
N GLN A 319 -15.23 -14.76 22.23
CA GLN A 319 -15.02 -14.08 20.95
C GLN A 319 -13.75 -14.56 20.23
N GLY A 320 -12.64 -14.74 20.95
CA GLY A 320 -11.40 -15.28 20.41
C GLY A 320 -11.54 -16.73 19.92
N ARG A 321 -12.33 -17.54 20.63
CA ARG A 321 -12.68 -18.92 20.23
C ARG A 321 -13.57 -18.97 18.99
N LEU A 322 -14.57 -18.09 18.89
CA LEU A 322 -15.38 -17.93 17.67
C LEU A 322 -14.53 -17.49 16.47
N LEU A 323 -13.64 -16.50 16.65
CA LEU A 323 -12.67 -16.10 15.63
C LEU A 323 -11.76 -17.25 15.21
N HIS A 324 -11.29 -18.07 16.16
CA HIS A 324 -10.46 -19.23 15.87
C HIS A 324 -11.21 -20.31 15.09
N ALA A 325 -12.50 -20.52 15.35
CA ALA A 325 -13.35 -21.43 14.58
C ALA A 325 -13.60 -20.94 13.14
N ALA A 326 -13.84 -19.64 12.94
CA ALA A 326 -14.34 -19.05 11.69
C ALA A 326 -13.52 -19.39 10.42
N GLN A 327 -14.18 -19.89 9.38
CA GLN A 327 -13.59 -20.27 8.08
C GLN A 327 -13.99 -19.37 6.91
N SER A 328 -14.78 -18.31 7.15
CA SER A 328 -15.19 -17.33 6.14
C SER A 328 -15.17 -15.91 6.69
N SER A 329 -15.25 -14.90 5.80
CA SER A 329 -15.45 -13.51 6.20
C SER A 329 -16.79 -13.29 6.91
N GLN A 330 -17.81 -14.09 6.59
CA GLN A 330 -19.12 -14.04 7.23
C GLN A 330 -19.03 -14.45 8.70
N GLU A 331 -18.46 -15.62 8.99
CA GLU A 331 -18.29 -16.12 10.36
C GLU A 331 -17.43 -15.19 11.23
N ILE A 332 -16.43 -14.52 10.64
CA ILE A 332 -15.65 -13.46 11.32
C ILE A 332 -16.54 -12.26 11.65
N CYS A 333 -17.49 -11.88 10.79
CA CYS A 333 -18.42 -10.80 11.07
C CYS A 333 -19.45 -11.20 12.14
N GLU A 334 -20.02 -12.40 12.06
CA GLU A 334 -20.95 -12.95 13.05
C GLU A 334 -20.32 -13.02 14.45
N ALA A 335 -19.08 -13.51 14.56
CA ALA A 335 -18.31 -13.54 15.81
C ALA A 335 -18.05 -12.16 16.45
N PHE A 336 -18.31 -11.06 15.72
CA PHE A 336 -18.13 -9.68 16.16
C PHE A 336 -19.43 -8.85 16.09
N GLY A 337 -20.59 -9.50 15.90
CA GLY A 337 -21.90 -8.82 15.84
C GLY A 337 -22.15 -8.01 14.55
N LEU A 338 -21.41 -8.30 13.48
CA LEU A 338 -21.41 -7.56 12.21
C LEU A 338 -22.09 -8.32 11.04
N GLY A 339 -22.82 -9.41 11.30
CA GLY A 339 -23.48 -10.23 10.27
C GLY A 339 -24.37 -9.42 9.31
N ALA A 340 -25.30 -8.61 9.84
CA ALA A 340 -26.17 -7.76 9.01
C ALA A 340 -25.40 -6.75 8.15
N PHE A 341 -24.30 -6.17 8.69
CA PHE A 341 -23.41 -5.28 7.93
C PHE A 341 -22.67 -6.03 6.80
N TYR A 342 -22.29 -7.29 7.03
CA TYR A 342 -21.69 -8.14 6.01
C TYR A 342 -22.67 -8.48 4.88
N GLU A 343 -23.91 -8.85 5.22
CA GLU A 343 -24.99 -9.10 4.24
C GLU A 343 -25.35 -7.87 3.41
N GLU A 344 -25.38 -6.68 4.03
CA GLU A 344 -25.63 -5.41 3.35
C GLU A 344 -24.47 -5.04 2.42
N THR A 345 -23.23 -5.03 2.94
CA THR A 345 -22.04 -4.66 2.17
C THR A 345 -21.77 -5.63 1.02
N THR A 346 -21.91 -6.94 1.23
CA THR A 346 -21.68 -7.94 0.18
C THR A 346 -22.71 -7.79 -0.95
N ARG A 347 -23.99 -7.59 -0.60
CA ARG A 347 -25.08 -7.35 -1.56
C ARG A 347 -24.85 -6.08 -2.38
N GLU A 348 -24.36 -5.00 -1.76
CA GLU A 348 -23.96 -3.80 -2.49
C GLU A 348 -22.80 -4.05 -3.45
N LEU A 349 -21.74 -4.74 -3.00
CA LEU A 349 -20.59 -5.06 -3.84
C LEU A 349 -20.97 -5.95 -5.02
N ASP A 350 -21.84 -6.94 -4.82
CA ASP A 350 -22.32 -7.83 -5.87
C ASP A 350 -23.29 -7.13 -6.83
N ALA A 351 -24.13 -6.21 -6.35
CA ALA A 351 -24.93 -5.34 -7.22
C ALA A 351 -24.04 -4.41 -8.08
N ARG A 352 -22.94 -3.88 -7.53
CA ARG A 352 -21.94 -3.09 -8.28
C ARG A 352 -21.21 -3.97 -9.32
N ARG A 353 -20.76 -5.17 -8.94
CA ARG A 353 -20.13 -6.16 -9.84
C ARG A 353 -21.08 -6.55 -10.98
N ALA A 354 -22.33 -6.88 -10.68
CA ALA A 354 -23.35 -7.21 -11.67
C ALA A 354 -23.64 -6.04 -12.62
N LYS A 355 -23.76 -4.81 -12.11
CA LYS A 355 -23.91 -3.61 -12.94
C LYS A 355 -22.71 -3.38 -13.86
N LEU A 356 -21.49 -3.63 -13.40
CA LEU A 356 -20.28 -3.50 -14.21
C LEU A 356 -20.18 -4.59 -15.30
N LEU A 357 -20.58 -5.81 -15.00
CA LEU A 357 -20.65 -6.92 -15.97
C LEU A 357 -21.79 -6.74 -17.00
N ALA A 358 -22.87 -6.05 -16.62
CA ALA A 358 -24.01 -5.78 -17.50
C ALA A 358 -23.80 -4.62 -18.48
N ARG A 359 -22.73 -3.81 -18.32
CA ARG A 359 -22.37 -2.77 -19.30
C ARG A 359 -21.91 -3.45 -20.59
N SER A 360 -22.68 -3.30 -21.66
CA SER A 360 -22.24 -3.73 -22.98
C SER A 360 -20.98 -2.95 -23.40
N PRO A 361 -20.18 -3.47 -24.36
CA PRO A 361 -19.06 -2.72 -24.93
C PRO A 361 -19.50 -1.38 -25.55
N GLU A 362 -20.77 -1.28 -25.96
CA GLU A 362 -21.36 -0.11 -26.62
C GLU A 362 -21.67 1.01 -25.61
N GLU A 363 -22.12 0.68 -24.39
CA GLU A 363 -22.30 1.67 -23.30
C GLU A 363 -20.98 2.17 -22.70
N ALA A 364 -19.86 1.49 -22.97
CA ALA A 364 -18.53 1.89 -22.52
C ALA A 364 -17.85 2.92 -23.45
N GLU A 365 -18.32 3.07 -24.69
CA GLU A 365 -17.73 3.94 -25.73
C GLU A 365 -18.69 5.01 -26.26
N GLY A 366 -19.52 5.60 -25.40
CA GLY A 366 -20.15 6.89 -25.74
C GLY A 366 -19.09 7.98 -25.97
N PRO A 367 -19.20 8.83 -27.01
CA PRO A 367 -18.26 9.94 -27.22
C PRO A 367 -18.37 10.96 -26.07
N VAL A 368 -17.34 11.01 -25.21
CA VAL A 368 -17.27 11.99 -24.13
C VAL A 368 -16.62 13.26 -24.64
N GLU A 369 -17.39 14.34 -24.71
CA GLU A 369 -16.85 15.68 -24.96
C GLU A 369 -16.32 16.28 -23.65
N ASP A 370 -15.02 16.56 -23.64
CA ASP A 370 -14.35 17.23 -22.52
C ASP A 370 -14.55 18.75 -22.60
N THR A 371 -14.46 19.42 -21.46
CA THR A 371 -14.42 20.88 -21.25
C THR A 371 -13.40 21.67 -22.09
N SER A 372 -12.57 20.96 -22.88
CA SER A 372 -11.61 21.48 -23.84
C SER A 372 -12.10 21.48 -25.31
N GLY A 373 -13.34 21.05 -25.59
CA GLY A 373 -13.89 20.93 -26.94
C GLY A 373 -13.22 19.82 -27.77
N ILE A 374 -12.99 18.67 -27.14
CA ILE A 374 -12.35 17.50 -27.77
C ILE A 374 -13.19 16.26 -27.41
N ILE A 375 -13.71 15.59 -28.44
CA ILE A 375 -14.43 14.32 -28.33
C ILE A 375 -13.43 13.16 -28.18
N LYS A 376 -13.65 12.34 -27.15
CA LYS A 376 -12.72 11.27 -26.73
C LYS A 376 -13.43 9.91 -26.65
N MET A 377 -12.80 8.89 -27.22
CA MET A 377 -13.27 7.48 -27.20
C MET A 377 -12.08 6.50 -27.10
N ALA A 378 -12.31 5.26 -26.67
CA ALA A 378 -11.27 4.28 -26.35
C ALA A 378 -10.73 3.46 -27.54
N ILE A 379 -10.48 4.13 -28.67
CA ILE A 379 -10.24 3.45 -29.95
C ILE A 379 -8.77 3.03 -30.15
N LYS A 380 -8.58 1.82 -30.68
CA LYS A 380 -7.28 1.34 -31.18
C LYS A 380 -7.44 0.91 -32.64
N PHE A 381 -6.45 1.25 -33.47
CA PHE A 381 -6.44 0.80 -34.87
C PHE A 381 -5.96 -0.65 -34.99
N ASP A 382 -6.77 -1.51 -35.62
CA ASP A 382 -6.34 -2.84 -36.08
C ASP A 382 -6.16 -2.85 -37.61
N ARG A 383 -5.15 -3.57 -38.09
CA ARG A 383 -4.87 -3.75 -39.52
C ARG A 383 -5.63 -4.92 -40.14
N VAL A 384 -6.12 -5.86 -39.33
CA VAL A 384 -6.77 -7.08 -39.83
C VAL A 384 -8.23 -6.79 -40.21
N GLY A 385 -8.45 -6.31 -41.44
CA GLY A 385 -9.80 -6.22 -42.03
C GLY A 385 -10.18 -4.93 -42.76
N GLN A 386 -9.28 -3.95 -42.89
CA GLN A 386 -9.57 -2.70 -43.63
C GLN A 386 -8.89 -2.67 -45.02
N GLY A 387 -9.62 -2.17 -46.02
CA GLY A 387 -9.09 -1.96 -47.37
C GLY A 387 -8.20 -0.71 -47.47
N GLN A 388 -7.30 -0.67 -48.45
CA GLN A 388 -6.50 0.53 -48.72
C GLN A 388 -7.33 1.59 -49.45
N SER A 389 -7.88 2.56 -48.72
CA SER A 389 -8.51 3.75 -49.30
C SER A 389 -7.45 4.77 -49.75
N SER A 390 -7.68 5.39 -50.91
CA SER A 390 -6.70 6.26 -51.56
C SER A 390 -6.96 7.75 -51.26
N GLY A 391 -5.94 8.42 -50.74
CA GLY A 391 -5.67 9.84 -50.94
C GLY A 391 -6.84 10.84 -50.81
N LEU A 392 -7.38 11.01 -49.60
CA LEU A 392 -8.02 12.28 -49.23
C LEU A 392 -6.95 13.27 -48.73
N THR A 393 -7.05 14.54 -49.12
CA THR A 393 -6.19 15.61 -48.59
C THR A 393 -6.43 15.75 -47.09
N GLY A 394 -5.42 15.44 -46.29
CA GLY A 394 -5.60 15.11 -44.88
C GLY A 394 -6.10 16.28 -44.00
N PRO A 395 -6.96 16.01 -43.00
CA PRO A 395 -7.33 16.99 -41.98
C PRO A 395 -6.12 17.42 -41.15
N ALA A 396 -6.20 18.60 -40.54
CA ALA A 396 -5.16 19.10 -39.66
C ALA A 396 -5.07 18.23 -38.39
N SER A 397 -3.96 17.52 -38.24
CA SER A 397 -3.65 16.72 -37.06
C SER A 397 -2.45 17.27 -36.29
N TRP A 398 -2.44 17.07 -34.97
CA TRP A 398 -1.24 17.25 -34.17
C TRP A 398 -1.02 16.07 -33.22
N LEU A 399 0.25 15.76 -33.01
CA LEU A 399 0.71 14.53 -32.39
C LEU A 399 1.36 14.82 -31.04
N VAL A 400 0.90 14.14 -29.99
CA VAL A 400 1.48 14.16 -28.65
C VAL A 400 2.25 12.85 -28.44
N GLN A 401 3.54 12.95 -28.08
CA GLN A 401 4.34 11.80 -27.66
C GLN A 401 4.55 11.82 -26.14
N ARG A 402 4.29 10.71 -25.47
CA ARG A 402 4.50 10.59 -24.02
C ARG A 402 5.99 10.33 -23.72
N PRO A 403 6.66 11.16 -22.89
CA PRO A 403 8.10 11.01 -22.65
C PRO A 403 8.52 9.70 -21.97
N LEU A 404 7.65 9.14 -21.12
CA LEU A 404 7.94 7.99 -20.24
C LEU A 404 8.13 6.68 -21.01
N ASP A 405 7.30 6.43 -22.02
CA ASP A 405 7.21 5.16 -22.75
C ASP A 405 7.24 5.33 -24.28
N ARG A 406 7.46 6.57 -24.75
CA ARG A 406 7.53 6.97 -26.17
C ARG A 406 6.26 6.69 -26.99
N LEU A 407 5.15 6.32 -26.36
CA LEU A 407 3.88 6.10 -27.06
C LEU A 407 3.27 7.40 -27.59
N PHE A 408 2.43 7.27 -28.61
CA PHE A 408 1.83 8.37 -29.34
C PHE A 408 0.32 8.45 -29.11
N CYS A 409 -0.20 9.66 -29.09
CA CYS A 409 -1.61 9.99 -29.22
C CYS A 409 -1.73 11.10 -30.27
N SER A 410 -2.79 11.10 -31.07
CA SER A 410 -3.02 12.11 -32.10
C SER A 410 -4.38 12.76 -31.87
N VAL A 411 -4.48 14.06 -32.19
CA VAL A 411 -5.75 14.77 -32.27
C VAL A 411 -5.97 15.15 -33.73
N VAL A 412 -7.13 14.79 -34.27
CA VAL A 412 -7.56 15.09 -35.64
C VAL A 412 -8.64 16.15 -35.60
N THR A 413 -8.52 17.21 -36.40
CA THR A 413 -9.53 18.29 -36.48
C THR A 413 -10.28 18.21 -37.81
N VAL A 414 -11.60 18.04 -37.75
CA VAL A 414 -12.50 17.97 -38.92
C VAL A 414 -13.70 18.88 -38.65
N ALA A 415 -14.00 19.80 -39.60
CA ALA A 415 -15.05 20.81 -39.45
C ALA A 415 -14.98 21.56 -38.10
N GLU A 416 -13.77 22.05 -37.77
CA GLU A 416 -13.39 22.73 -36.51
C GLU A 416 -13.47 21.87 -35.22
N GLN A 417 -14.25 20.78 -35.22
CA GLN A 417 -14.34 19.82 -34.11
C GLN A 417 -13.10 18.92 -34.01
N LYS A 418 -12.73 18.56 -32.78
CA LYS A 418 -11.48 17.84 -32.45
C LYS A 418 -11.77 16.44 -31.90
N TYR A 419 -11.01 15.46 -32.39
CA TYR A 419 -11.22 14.04 -32.10
C TYR A 419 -9.92 13.37 -31.66
N GLN A 420 -9.96 12.59 -30.58
CA GLN A 420 -8.78 11.99 -29.96
C GLN A 420 -9.10 10.60 -29.38
N SER A 421 -8.22 9.61 -29.56
CA SER A 421 -8.30 8.36 -28.79
C SER A 421 -7.76 8.53 -27.37
N THR A 422 -8.44 7.94 -26.38
CA THR A 422 -7.91 7.84 -25.01
C THR A 422 -6.80 6.78 -24.87
N LEU A 423 -6.66 5.88 -25.85
CA LEU A 423 -5.60 4.90 -25.91
C LEU A 423 -4.31 5.47 -26.53
N TRP A 424 -3.18 4.92 -26.11
CA TRP A 424 -1.85 5.36 -26.53
C TRP A 424 -1.17 4.28 -27.37
N ASP A 425 -0.66 4.66 -28.53
CA ASP A 425 -0.26 3.72 -29.58
C ASP A 425 1.25 3.68 -29.84
N LYS A 426 1.74 2.55 -30.36
CA LYS A 426 3.19 2.34 -30.59
C LYS A 426 3.73 3.05 -31.83
N SER A 427 2.86 3.65 -32.65
CA SER A 427 3.23 4.31 -33.91
C SER A 427 2.36 5.54 -34.15
N LYS A 428 2.98 6.61 -34.67
CA LYS A 428 2.30 7.85 -35.06
C LYS A 428 1.09 7.59 -35.96
N LYS A 429 1.30 6.78 -37.01
CA LYS A 429 0.25 6.43 -37.98
C LYS A 429 -0.91 5.66 -37.34
N LEU A 430 -0.65 4.79 -36.36
CA LEU A 430 -1.73 4.09 -35.65
C LEU A 430 -2.54 5.05 -34.77
N ALA A 431 -1.87 5.97 -34.05
CA ALA A 431 -2.53 7.00 -33.26
C ALA A 431 -3.38 7.98 -34.12
N GLU A 432 -2.88 8.34 -35.30
CA GLU A 432 -3.60 9.15 -36.30
C GLU A 432 -4.84 8.40 -36.84
N GLN A 433 -4.70 7.13 -37.22
CA GLN A 433 -5.82 6.32 -37.71
C GLN A 433 -6.85 6.02 -36.61
N ALA A 434 -6.43 5.83 -35.36
CA ALA A 434 -7.32 5.68 -34.21
C ALA A 434 -8.14 6.96 -33.98
N ALA A 435 -7.50 8.14 -34.00
CA ALA A 435 -8.20 9.42 -33.88
C ALA A 435 -9.15 9.71 -35.06
N ALA A 436 -8.82 9.24 -36.28
CA ALA A 436 -9.72 9.29 -37.42
C ALA A 436 -10.96 8.39 -37.23
N ILE A 437 -10.82 7.20 -36.64
CA ILE A 437 -11.97 6.35 -36.29
C ILE A 437 -12.83 6.97 -35.19
N VAL A 438 -12.25 7.70 -34.21
CA VAL A 438 -13.04 8.50 -33.24
C VAL A 438 -13.93 9.53 -33.96
N CYS A 439 -13.38 10.22 -34.97
CA CYS A 439 -14.14 11.13 -35.82
C CYS A 439 -15.30 10.40 -36.55
N LEU A 440 -14.99 9.31 -37.27
CA LEU A 440 -16.00 8.54 -38.02
C LEU A 440 -17.13 8.02 -37.12
N ARG A 441 -16.80 7.38 -35.99
CA ARG A 441 -17.79 6.89 -35.01
C ARG A 441 -18.68 8.02 -34.48
N SER A 442 -18.10 9.15 -34.10
CA SER A 442 -18.85 10.30 -33.58
C SER A 442 -19.79 10.94 -34.60
N GLN A 443 -19.56 10.72 -35.90
CA GLN A 443 -20.36 11.23 -37.01
C GLN A 443 -21.28 10.15 -37.61
N GLY A 444 -21.29 8.92 -37.07
CA GLY A 444 -22.07 7.80 -37.60
C GLY A 444 -21.62 7.29 -38.97
N LEU A 445 -20.36 7.54 -39.34
CA LEU A 445 -19.78 7.16 -40.64
C LEU A 445 -19.07 5.80 -40.57
N PRO A 446 -19.11 4.99 -41.64
CA PRO A 446 -18.47 3.66 -41.68
C PRO A 446 -16.94 3.75 -41.57
N GLU A 447 -16.32 2.72 -40.99
CA GLU A 447 -14.87 2.71 -40.71
C GLU A 447 -14.00 2.28 -41.90
N GLY A 448 -14.59 1.77 -42.99
CA GLY A 448 -13.88 1.22 -44.15
C GLY A 448 -13.46 -0.25 -43.98
N ARG A 449 -14.20 -1.01 -43.16
CA ARG A 449 -14.00 -2.45 -42.95
C ARG A 449 -14.54 -3.24 -44.14
N LEU A 450 -13.86 -4.33 -44.50
CA LEU A 450 -14.30 -5.25 -45.55
C LEU A 450 -15.61 -5.91 -45.11
N GLY A 451 -16.74 -5.44 -45.67
CA GLY A 451 -18.09 -5.91 -45.35
C GLY A 451 -19.08 -4.81 -44.94
N GLU A 452 -18.63 -3.56 -44.73
CA GLU A 452 -19.54 -2.43 -44.50
C GLU A 452 -20.17 -1.98 -45.84
N GLU A 453 -21.46 -2.29 -46.06
CA GLU A 453 -22.18 -1.79 -47.23
C GLU A 453 -22.30 -0.26 -47.19
N SER A 454 -21.67 0.40 -48.16
CA SER A 454 -21.63 1.86 -48.25
C SER A 454 -22.82 2.38 -49.08
N PRO A 455 -23.78 3.13 -48.49
CA PRO A 455 -24.91 3.67 -49.24
C PRO A 455 -24.44 4.78 -50.20
N SER A 456 -24.49 4.48 -51.49
CA SER A 456 -24.21 5.36 -52.64
C SER A 456 -22.77 5.82 -52.87
N LEU A 457 -22.19 5.36 -53.99
CA LEU A 457 -21.40 6.19 -54.90
C LEU A 457 -21.51 5.61 -56.32
N HIS A 458 -21.78 6.44 -57.32
CA HIS A 458 -22.17 5.96 -58.65
C HIS A 458 -20.97 5.49 -59.50
N LYS A 459 -21.22 4.46 -60.31
CA LYS A 459 -20.29 3.90 -61.32
C LYS A 459 -19.71 4.99 -62.23
N ARG A 460 -18.38 4.99 -62.40
CA ARG A 460 -17.73 5.34 -63.67
C ARG A 460 -16.84 4.18 -64.12
N LYS A 461 -17.39 3.36 -65.01
CA LYS A 461 -16.67 2.30 -65.72
C LYS A 461 -15.67 2.95 -66.70
N ARG A 462 -14.44 2.43 -66.77
CA ARG A 462 -13.48 2.71 -67.85
C ARG A 462 -13.20 1.41 -68.58
N GLU A 463 -13.02 1.45 -69.90
CA GLU A 463 -13.16 0.27 -70.76
C GLU A 463 -11.85 -0.15 -71.44
N ALA A 464 -11.59 -1.47 -71.40
CA ALA A 464 -10.79 -2.34 -72.26
C ALA A 464 -11.16 -3.77 -71.80
N LEU A 465 -11.57 -4.72 -72.65
CA LEU A 465 -10.75 -5.52 -73.58
C LEU A 465 -9.61 -6.27 -72.83
N ASP A 466 -9.46 -7.59 -72.93
CA ASP A 466 -9.81 -8.46 -74.07
C ASP A 466 -10.11 -9.95 -73.72
N GLN A 467 -10.74 -10.66 -74.67
CA GLN A 467 -10.84 -12.11 -74.95
C GLN A 467 -11.16 -13.22 -73.89
N ASP A 468 -12.37 -13.75 -74.11
CA ASP A 468 -13.03 -15.08 -73.88
C ASP A 468 -12.25 -16.32 -74.43
N PRO A 469 -12.71 -17.60 -74.36
CA PRO A 469 -13.57 -18.35 -73.41
C PRO A 469 -12.92 -19.65 -72.82
N GLY A 470 -13.61 -20.35 -71.89
CA GLY A 470 -13.28 -21.74 -71.50
C GLY A 470 -14.27 -22.40 -70.53
N ASP A 471 -15.31 -23.08 -71.06
CA ASP A 471 -16.53 -23.55 -70.35
C ASP A 471 -16.53 -25.10 -70.07
N PRO A 472 -17.57 -25.76 -69.51
CA PRO A 472 -17.65 -26.09 -68.08
C PRO A 472 -17.95 -27.58 -67.76
N ARG A 473 -17.99 -27.93 -66.45
CA ARG A 473 -19.01 -28.79 -65.75
C ARG A 473 -18.54 -29.15 -64.31
N THR A 474 -19.15 -28.66 -63.23
CA THR A 474 -20.45 -28.98 -62.55
C THR A 474 -20.41 -30.09 -61.48
N GLN A 475 -21.07 -29.77 -60.36
CA GLN A 475 -21.72 -30.66 -59.37
C GLN A 475 -20.94 -31.22 -58.16
N GLU A 476 -21.52 -30.86 -57.01
CA GLU A 476 -21.37 -31.35 -55.63
C GLU A 476 -22.06 -32.73 -55.45
N PRO A 477 -22.33 -33.23 -54.21
CA PRO A 477 -21.40 -33.59 -53.11
C PRO A 477 -21.67 -35.01 -52.54
N ALA A 478 -20.80 -35.53 -51.66
CA ALA A 478 -21.21 -36.51 -50.63
C ALA A 478 -20.20 -36.69 -49.47
N MET A 479 -20.73 -36.71 -48.25
CA MET A 479 -20.27 -37.45 -47.05
C MET A 479 -21.38 -38.50 -46.74
N PRO A 480 -21.29 -39.48 -45.79
CA PRO A 480 -20.42 -39.55 -44.60
C PRO A 480 -19.95 -40.97 -44.16
N GLY A 481 -19.35 -41.05 -42.96
CA GLY A 481 -19.23 -42.28 -42.13
C GLY A 481 -17.99 -43.16 -42.37
N GLU A 482 -17.52 -43.98 -41.43
CA GLU A 482 -17.85 -44.13 -39.99
C GLU A 482 -16.66 -44.77 -39.21
N LEU A 483 -16.87 -45.07 -37.92
CA LEU A 483 -16.07 -45.84 -36.93
C LEU A 483 -14.92 -46.77 -37.45
N CYS A 484 -13.86 -47.10 -36.67
CA CYS A 484 -13.98 -47.82 -35.38
C CYS A 484 -12.66 -48.06 -34.61
N LYS A 485 -12.75 -48.06 -33.26
CA LYS A 485 -12.00 -48.81 -32.21
C LYS A 485 -10.47 -48.99 -32.22
N LYS A 486 -9.90 -48.86 -31.01
CA LYS A 486 -8.56 -49.32 -30.57
C LYS A 486 -8.46 -50.87 -30.58
N PRO A 487 -7.23 -51.43 -30.49
CA PRO A 487 -6.83 -52.01 -29.19
C PRO A 487 -5.45 -51.52 -28.70
N PHE A 488 -4.98 -52.08 -27.59
CA PHE A 488 -3.82 -51.61 -26.81
C PHE A 488 -3.02 -52.82 -26.28
N VAL A 489 -1.72 -52.91 -26.56
CA VAL A 489 -0.78 -53.90 -26.00
C VAL A 489 0.58 -53.22 -25.81
N ALA A 490 1.31 -53.58 -24.75
CA ALA A 490 2.65 -53.08 -24.44
C ALA A 490 3.66 -54.22 -24.30
N LEU A 491 4.93 -53.94 -24.58
CA LEU A 491 6.10 -54.76 -24.25
C LEU A 491 7.32 -53.83 -24.07
N ALA A 492 8.38 -54.31 -23.42
CA ALA A 492 9.46 -53.49 -22.86
C ALA A 492 10.88 -53.92 -23.33
N SER A 493 11.91 -53.29 -22.73
CA SER A 493 13.36 -53.29 -23.09
C SER A 493 13.74 -52.40 -24.29
N GLY A 494 14.94 -51.80 -24.34
CA GLY A 494 16.00 -51.74 -23.31
C GLY A 494 17.25 -50.96 -23.76
N GLN A 495 18.13 -50.66 -22.78
CA GLN A 495 19.49 -50.07 -22.87
C GLN A 495 19.72 -48.61 -23.34
N GLU A 496 20.30 -47.85 -22.40
CA GLU A 496 21.46 -46.96 -22.53
C GLU A 496 21.31 -45.52 -23.11
N SER A 497 22.39 -44.75 -22.89
CA SER A 497 22.44 -43.28 -22.72
C SER A 497 23.56 -42.67 -23.60
N PRO A 498 23.72 -41.33 -23.78
CA PRO A 498 23.94 -40.39 -22.67
C PRO A 498 23.49 -38.92 -22.86
N LEU A 499 23.83 -38.09 -21.85
CA LEU A 499 24.04 -36.63 -21.83
C LEU A 499 22.91 -35.65 -21.48
N GLU A 500 23.39 -34.59 -20.79
CA GLU A 500 22.78 -33.32 -20.39
C GLU A 500 21.70 -33.30 -19.27
N GLY A 501 21.61 -32.14 -18.60
CA GLY A 501 20.99 -31.97 -17.27
C GLY A 501 19.48 -31.64 -17.29
N TRP A 502 18.88 -31.12 -16.22
CA TRP A 502 19.44 -30.41 -15.05
C TRP A 502 18.87 -30.97 -13.73
N MET A 503 19.64 -30.91 -12.63
CA MET A 503 19.12 -31.21 -11.28
C MET A 503 18.39 -30.02 -10.67
N ALA A 504 17.10 -30.19 -10.36
CA ALA A 504 16.34 -29.29 -9.51
C ALA A 504 16.31 -29.82 -8.06
N VAL A 505 17.00 -29.15 -7.14
CA VAL A 505 16.93 -29.45 -5.69
C VAL A 505 15.90 -28.52 -5.05
N GLY A 506 14.68 -29.02 -4.90
CA GLY A 506 13.64 -28.35 -4.12
C GLY A 506 13.89 -28.56 -2.62
N ALA A 507 14.27 -27.50 -1.91
CA ALA A 507 14.35 -27.52 -0.45
C ALA A 507 13.00 -27.11 0.14
N GLU A 508 12.16 -28.09 0.47
CA GLU A 508 11.02 -27.86 1.36
C GLU A 508 11.53 -27.43 2.75
N HIS A 509 10.82 -26.49 3.39
CA HIS A 509 10.97 -26.22 4.82
C HIS A 509 9.60 -26.13 5.46
N GLN A 510 9.33 -27.08 6.37
CA GLN A 510 8.15 -27.08 7.21
C GLN A 510 8.23 -25.93 8.24
N PRO A 511 7.10 -25.32 8.63
CA PRO A 511 7.06 -24.47 9.82
C PRO A 511 7.02 -25.35 11.08
N ASP A 512 7.98 -25.17 11.99
CA ASP A 512 8.05 -25.93 13.25
C ASP A 512 6.77 -25.82 14.08
N ALA A 513 6.35 -26.96 14.66
CA ALA A 513 5.16 -27.05 15.49
C ALA A 513 5.37 -26.39 16.86
N ILE A 514 4.40 -25.57 17.29
CA ILE A 514 4.36 -25.03 18.65
C ILE A 514 3.97 -26.16 19.62
N GLY A 515 4.79 -26.39 20.63
CA GLY A 515 4.60 -27.48 21.59
C GLY A 515 3.30 -27.37 22.39
N GLN A 516 2.59 -28.50 22.51
CA GLN A 516 1.38 -28.61 23.32
C GLN A 516 1.71 -28.63 24.82
N PHE A 517 1.07 -27.75 25.60
CA PHE A 517 1.07 -27.83 27.05
C PHE A 517 -0.02 -28.81 27.52
N SER A 518 0.39 -30.02 27.90
CA SER A 518 -0.47 -30.98 28.60
C SER A 518 -0.34 -30.82 30.11
N ALA A 519 -1.46 -30.65 30.81
CA ALA A 519 -1.46 -30.54 32.27
C ALA A 519 -1.24 -31.91 32.95
N PRO A 520 -0.46 -31.97 34.05
CA PRO A 520 -0.29 -33.21 34.80
C PRO A 520 -1.50 -33.48 35.70
N ALA A 521 -2.28 -34.52 35.39
CA ALA A 521 -3.11 -35.18 36.40
C ALA A 521 -2.19 -35.97 37.34
N GLY A 522 -2.43 -35.87 38.65
CA GLY A 522 -1.58 -36.53 39.65
C GLY A 522 -1.82 -38.03 39.76
N GLN A 523 -0.76 -38.78 40.07
CA GLN A 523 -0.87 -40.06 40.76
C GLN A 523 0.23 -40.20 41.80
N GLU A 524 -0.04 -41.03 42.81
CA GLU A 524 0.63 -41.05 44.11
C GLU A 524 1.39 -42.37 44.32
N LEU A 525 2.28 -42.38 45.32
CA LEU A 525 2.80 -43.52 46.10
C LEU A 525 4.24 -44.04 45.81
N ARG A 526 5.03 -43.95 46.90
CA ARG A 526 5.98 -44.97 47.44
C ARG A 526 7.24 -45.33 46.62
N GLY A 527 8.40 -44.94 47.15
CA GLY A 527 9.70 -45.52 46.82
C GLY A 527 10.81 -45.08 47.79
N SER A 528 11.34 -46.02 48.57
CA SER A 528 12.57 -45.89 49.38
C SER A 528 13.82 -45.71 48.51
N GLY A 529 14.95 -45.13 48.95
CA GLY A 529 15.32 -44.57 50.27
C GLY A 529 16.83 -44.77 50.55
N LEU A 530 17.38 -44.05 51.56
CA LEU A 530 18.79 -44.11 52.06
C LEU A 530 19.89 -43.57 51.11
N GLY A 531 20.87 -42.80 51.64
CA GLY A 531 21.95 -42.18 50.83
C GLY A 531 22.87 -41.15 51.54
N GLN A 532 23.48 -41.56 52.66
CA GLN A 532 24.55 -40.94 53.49
C GLN A 532 25.25 -39.60 53.10
N GLN A 533 25.48 -38.75 54.12
CA GLN A 533 26.51 -37.68 54.24
C GLN A 533 27.92 -38.28 54.53
N PRO A 534 29.06 -37.56 54.74
CA PRO A 534 29.33 -36.10 54.93
C PRO A 534 30.54 -35.56 54.08
N GLY A 535 31.15 -34.37 54.25
CA GLY A 535 31.06 -33.30 55.27
C GLY A 535 32.06 -32.14 55.05
N ALA A 536 32.45 -31.46 56.16
CA ALA A 536 33.24 -30.21 56.29
C ALA A 536 32.47 -28.90 55.94
N ARG A 537 32.39 -27.81 56.73
CA ARG A 537 33.26 -27.11 57.73
C ARG A 537 34.47 -26.40 57.10
N ALA A 538 34.78 -25.13 57.39
CA ALA A 538 34.13 -24.04 58.18
C ALA A 538 34.78 -22.69 57.75
N GLU A 539 34.42 -21.47 58.20
CA GLU A 539 33.49 -20.99 59.26
C GLU A 539 32.32 -20.17 58.65
N GLY A 540 31.81 -19.01 59.11
CA GLY A 540 32.12 -18.11 60.23
C GLY A 540 31.06 -16.99 60.41
N CYS A 541 31.24 -16.07 61.36
CA CYS A 541 30.28 -15.02 61.81
C CYS A 541 31.05 -13.83 62.46
N PRO A 542 30.41 -12.70 62.88
CA PRO A 542 28.97 -12.37 63.02
C PRO A 542 28.60 -11.10 62.18
N GLU A 543 27.55 -10.26 62.34
CA GLU A 543 26.49 -10.04 63.36
C GLU A 543 25.07 -9.82 62.72
N CYS A 544 24.22 -8.99 63.35
CA CYS A 544 22.82 -8.61 63.04
C CYS A 544 22.52 -7.24 63.74
N PRO A 545 21.35 -6.54 63.62
CA PRO A 545 19.96 -7.04 63.53
C PRO A 545 19.14 -6.46 62.33
N ILE A 546 18.08 -7.09 61.80
CA ILE A 546 16.78 -7.50 62.37
C ILE A 546 15.89 -6.32 62.84
N SER A 547 14.79 -6.11 62.12
CA SER A 547 13.49 -5.73 62.72
C SER A 547 12.35 -6.37 61.90
N LEU A 548 11.20 -6.62 62.53
CA LEU A 548 10.10 -7.43 61.99
C LEU A 548 8.75 -6.74 62.19
N SER A 549 7.95 -6.61 61.12
CA SER A 549 6.48 -6.69 61.16
C SER A 549 5.91 -6.73 59.73
N GLY A 550 4.78 -7.38 59.42
CA GLY A 550 4.08 -8.40 60.21
C GLY A 550 2.61 -8.09 60.53
N SER A 551 1.73 -8.10 59.53
CA SER A 551 0.31 -8.47 59.74
C SER A 551 -0.37 -8.89 58.44
N LYS A 552 -1.43 -9.71 58.57
CA LYS A 552 -2.36 -10.10 57.50
C LYS A 552 -3.65 -9.33 57.72
N GLN A 553 -4.42 -9.05 56.67
CA GLN A 553 -5.82 -9.51 56.65
C GLN A 553 -6.41 -9.55 55.23
N ARG A 554 -7.49 -10.33 55.09
CA ARG A 554 -8.35 -10.39 53.91
C ARG A 554 -9.64 -9.61 54.20
N SER A 555 -10.20 -9.03 53.16
CA SER A 555 -11.65 -8.87 52.96
C SER A 555 -11.92 -8.98 51.47
#